data_AF-A0AAD4EQF0-F1
#
_entry.id   AF-A0AAD4EQF0-F1
#
_cell.length_a   1.000
_cell.length_b   1.000
_cell.length_c   1.000
_cell.angle_alpha   90.00
_cell.angle_beta   90.00
_cell.angle_gamma   90.00
#
_symmetry.space_group_name_H-M   'P 1'
#
loop_
_entity.id
_entity.type
_entity.pdbx_description
1 polymer ?
#
loop_
_entity_poly.entity_id
_entity_poly.type
_entity_poly.pdbx_seq_one_letter_code
_entity_poly.pdbx_strand_id
1 'polypeptide(L)'
;MFRTLKEFVKALRDIVIIQCTAVEERKVLYRDCSLNNAMIVDLLGGGSKGFLIDWEFAVRINPDLKYAIGGTGTIPFMSCGLLAQLSDAQQAVLGGKKPKYILKMSSNTLALPVSHVIQCFSDDLESLFFIFIWICIKFCGSHGQVHQDMIGNSIPDRWNNMDLESCVAFKGNFFATKKEECCLVDEIHPYFKDLIPLTKEWCTALKDNMENPVSFNTILTLLNTHLDRLPDDEELISTVKTLRKSAAILTDRVEKHAAS
;
A
#
# COMPACT_ATOMS: atom_id res chain seq x y z
N MET A 1 4.64 -12.84 1.90
CA MET A 1 5.89 -12.04 2.03
C MET A 1 6.72 -12.22 0.77
N PHE A 2 7.41 -11.17 0.32
CA PHE A 2 8.30 -11.21 -0.86
C PHE A 2 9.74 -11.57 -0.47
N ARG A 3 10.49 -12.11 -1.42
CA ARG A 3 11.91 -12.50 -1.35
C ARG A 3 12.82 -11.40 -1.89
N THR A 4 12.36 -10.61 -2.86
CA THR A 4 13.12 -9.52 -3.49
C THR A 4 12.27 -8.28 -3.70
N LEU A 5 12.92 -7.13 -3.92
CA LEU A 5 12.24 -5.89 -4.31
C LEU A 5 11.50 -6.06 -5.65
N LYS A 6 12.08 -6.83 -6.58
CA LYS A 6 11.48 -7.11 -7.87
C LYS A 6 10.19 -7.91 -7.71
N GLU A 7 10.20 -8.95 -6.87
CA GLU A 7 8.99 -9.69 -6.53
C GLU A 7 7.93 -8.81 -5.86
N PHE A 8 8.34 -7.90 -4.97
CA PHE A 8 7.42 -6.98 -4.33
C PHE A 8 6.72 -6.05 -5.32
N VAL A 9 7.48 -5.35 -6.16
CA VAL A 9 6.92 -4.42 -7.17
C VAL A 9 6.10 -5.19 -8.21
N LYS A 10 6.53 -6.40 -8.59
CA LYS A 10 5.76 -7.29 -9.47
C LYS A 10 4.41 -7.66 -8.85
N ALA A 11 4.37 -7.97 -7.56
CA ALA A 11 3.13 -8.30 -6.88
C ALA A 11 2.15 -7.12 -6.85
N LEU A 12 2.64 -5.90 -6.61
CA LEU A 12 1.82 -4.68 -6.69
C LEU A 12 1.24 -4.50 -8.10
N ARG A 13 2.07 -4.66 -9.13
CA ARG A 13 1.61 -4.60 -10.53
C ARG A 13 0.53 -5.65 -10.82
N ASP A 14 0.75 -6.89 -10.38
CA ASP A 14 -0.22 -7.98 -10.60
C ASP A 14 -1.56 -7.69 -9.92
N ILE A 15 -1.56 -7.05 -8.73
CA ILE A 15 -2.77 -6.59 -8.05
C ILE A 15 -3.49 -5.51 -8.87
N VAL A 16 -2.77 -4.53 -9.43
CA VAL A 16 -3.36 -3.50 -10.31
C VAL A 16 -3.99 -4.14 -11.55
N ILE A 17 -3.37 -5.17 -12.14
CA ILE A 17 -3.94 -5.93 -13.25
C ILE A 17 -5.26 -6.60 -12.83
N ILE A 18 -5.29 -7.24 -11.66
CA ILE A 18 -6.52 -7.89 -11.14
C ILE A 18 -7.64 -6.86 -10.95
N GLN A 19 -7.35 -5.70 -10.36
CA GLN A 19 -8.32 -4.61 -10.20
C GLN A 19 -8.80 -4.09 -11.55
N CYS A 20 -7.88 -3.86 -12.50
CA CYS A 20 -8.20 -3.43 -13.85
C CYS A 20 -9.14 -4.41 -14.55
N THR A 21 -8.80 -5.70 -14.57
CA THR A 21 -9.64 -6.77 -15.15
C THR A 21 -11.02 -6.84 -14.48
N ALA A 22 -11.09 -6.72 -13.14
CA ALA A 22 -12.36 -6.73 -12.43
C ALA A 22 -13.26 -5.55 -12.85
N VAL A 23 -12.68 -4.35 -12.98
CA VAL A 23 -13.41 -3.13 -13.37
C VAL A 23 -13.79 -3.16 -14.84
N GLU A 24 -12.86 -3.46 -15.74
CA GLU A 24 -13.06 -3.35 -17.18
C GLU A 24 -13.92 -4.50 -17.73
N GLU A 25 -13.62 -5.74 -17.36
CA GLU A 25 -14.28 -6.93 -17.92
C GLU A 25 -15.50 -7.37 -17.11
N ARG A 26 -15.46 -7.22 -15.79
CA ARG A 26 -16.51 -7.74 -14.90
C ARG A 26 -17.43 -6.66 -14.34
N LYS A 27 -17.06 -5.39 -14.48
CA LYS A 27 -17.76 -4.24 -13.88
C LYS A 27 -17.90 -4.39 -12.37
N VAL A 28 -16.81 -4.78 -11.71
CA VAL A 28 -16.73 -5.01 -10.27
C VAL A 28 -15.68 -4.10 -9.63
N LEU A 29 -16.03 -3.45 -8.52
CA LEU A 29 -15.09 -2.77 -7.62
C LEU A 29 -14.77 -3.66 -6.44
N TYR A 30 -13.52 -3.63 -6.00
CA TYR A 30 -13.02 -4.51 -4.95
C TYR A 30 -13.30 -3.95 -3.55
N ARG A 31 -13.04 -2.66 -3.33
CA ARG A 31 -13.43 -1.85 -2.16
C ARG A 31 -12.74 -2.12 -0.82
N ASP A 32 -12.06 -3.26 -0.65
CA ASP A 32 -11.32 -3.57 0.59
C ASP A 32 -9.86 -3.97 0.32
N CYS A 33 -9.16 -3.07 -0.39
CA CYS A 33 -7.72 -3.17 -0.64
C CYS A 33 -6.94 -2.91 0.65
N SER A 34 -6.52 -3.99 1.31
CA SER A 34 -5.79 -3.96 2.58
C SER A 34 -4.60 -4.93 2.57
N LEU A 35 -3.65 -4.75 3.50
CA LEU A 35 -2.48 -5.63 3.61
C LEU A 35 -2.86 -7.10 3.83
N ASN A 36 -3.96 -7.38 4.54
CA ASN A 36 -4.40 -8.75 4.83
C ASN A 36 -5.05 -9.43 3.62
N ASN A 37 -5.56 -8.64 2.67
CA ASN A 37 -6.25 -9.16 1.49
C ASN A 37 -5.36 -9.20 0.25
N ALA A 38 -4.15 -8.63 0.33
CA ALA A 38 -3.13 -8.66 -0.69
C ALA A 38 -2.10 -9.77 -0.38
N MET A 39 -1.94 -10.72 -1.31
CA MET A 39 -1.05 -11.88 -1.14
C MET A 39 -0.02 -11.97 -2.25
N ILE A 40 1.07 -12.67 -1.96
CA ILE A 40 2.04 -13.14 -2.95
C ILE A 40 1.97 -14.67 -2.95
N VAL A 41 1.67 -15.24 -4.10
CA VAL A 41 1.46 -16.68 -4.29
C VAL A 41 2.57 -17.24 -5.17
N ASP A 42 3.18 -18.35 -4.75
CA ASP A 42 4.15 -19.09 -5.55
C ASP A 42 3.44 -19.91 -6.63
N LEU A 43 3.95 -19.84 -7.86
CA LEU A 43 3.36 -20.54 -9.00
C LEU A 43 4.00 -21.93 -9.16
N LEU A 44 3.17 -22.91 -9.53
CA LEU A 44 3.63 -24.24 -9.94
C LEU A 44 4.44 -24.10 -11.23
N GLY A 45 5.77 -24.23 -11.13
CA GLY A 45 6.69 -23.98 -12.24
C GLY A 45 7.76 -22.92 -11.95
N GLY A 46 7.72 -22.28 -10.78
CA GLY A 46 8.67 -21.27 -10.37
C GLY A 46 8.15 -19.84 -10.54
N GLY A 47 8.69 -18.95 -9.73
CA GLY A 47 8.23 -17.56 -9.62
C GLY A 47 6.98 -17.39 -8.76
N SER A 48 6.52 -16.15 -8.68
CA SER A 48 5.37 -15.75 -7.88
C SER A 48 4.52 -14.70 -8.57
N LYS A 49 3.32 -14.48 -8.01
CA LYS A 49 2.35 -13.51 -8.50
C LYS A 49 1.67 -12.80 -7.33
N GLY A 50 1.38 -11.51 -7.51
CA GLY A 50 0.45 -10.80 -6.63
C GLY A 50 -0.98 -11.29 -6.82
N PHE A 51 -1.76 -11.33 -5.73
CA PHE A 51 -3.13 -11.80 -5.73
C PHE A 51 -4.01 -11.05 -4.73
N LEU A 52 -5.31 -10.92 -5.04
CA LEU A 52 -6.32 -10.37 -4.14
C LEU A 52 -7.28 -11.48 -3.71
N ILE A 53 -7.53 -11.58 -2.40
CA ILE A 53 -8.53 -12.49 -1.82
C ILE A 53 -9.74 -11.69 -1.35
N ASP A 54 -10.63 -12.31 -0.57
CA ASP A 54 -11.69 -11.64 0.19
C ASP A 54 -12.58 -10.65 -0.60
N TRP A 55 -13.28 -11.17 -1.61
CA TRP A 55 -14.16 -10.39 -2.49
C TRP A 55 -15.56 -10.15 -1.91
N GLU A 56 -15.79 -10.40 -0.61
CA GLU A 56 -17.13 -10.33 -0.02
C GLU A 56 -17.73 -8.93 0.00
N PHE A 57 -16.89 -7.90 0.04
CA PHE A 57 -17.29 -6.49 -0.02
C PHE A 57 -17.28 -5.90 -1.43
N ALA A 58 -16.92 -6.72 -2.43
CA ALA A 58 -16.92 -6.31 -3.81
C ALA A 58 -18.34 -6.05 -4.32
N VAL A 59 -18.48 -5.04 -5.19
CA VAL A 59 -19.79 -4.60 -5.70
C VAL A 59 -19.76 -4.48 -7.22
N ARG A 60 -20.92 -4.64 -7.85
CA ARG A 60 -21.08 -4.27 -9.26
C ARG A 60 -21.09 -2.76 -9.39
N ILE A 61 -20.35 -2.24 -10.36
CA ILE A 61 -20.28 -0.82 -10.66
C ILE A 61 -21.66 -0.33 -11.10
N ASN A 62 -22.17 0.67 -10.40
CA ASN A 62 -23.38 1.40 -10.77
C ASN A 62 -23.02 2.82 -11.28
N PRO A 63 -23.90 3.47 -12.07
CA PRO A 63 -23.60 4.78 -12.65
C PRO A 63 -23.41 5.92 -11.64
N ASP A 64 -24.01 5.82 -10.46
CA ASP A 64 -23.94 6.83 -9.40
C ASP A 64 -22.78 6.60 -8.43
N LEU A 65 -22.03 5.49 -8.61
CA LEU A 65 -20.87 5.10 -7.79
C LEU A 65 -21.16 5.07 -6.29
N LYS A 66 -22.43 4.90 -5.93
CA LYS A 66 -22.92 5.03 -4.57
C LYS A 66 -23.15 3.65 -3.97
N TYR A 67 -22.46 3.35 -2.90
CA TYR A 67 -22.46 2.03 -2.29
C TYR A 67 -22.68 2.10 -0.80
N ALA A 68 -23.28 1.05 -0.25
CA ALA A 68 -23.45 0.93 1.20
C ALA A 68 -22.09 1.07 1.91
N ILE A 69 -22.11 1.77 3.03
CA ILE A 69 -20.90 2.05 3.83
C ILE A 69 -20.31 0.79 4.48
N GLY A 70 -21.09 -0.29 4.62
CA GLY A 70 -20.58 -1.57 5.09
C GLY A 70 -19.50 -2.10 4.14
N GLY A 71 -18.38 -2.57 4.70
CA GLY A 71 -17.28 -3.13 3.90
C GLY A 71 -16.37 -2.11 3.23
N THR A 72 -16.46 -0.82 3.59
CA THR A 72 -15.52 0.19 3.08
C THR A 72 -14.22 0.12 3.86
N GLY A 73 -13.13 -0.32 3.21
CA GLY A 73 -11.71 -0.18 3.55
C GLY A 73 -11.26 -0.10 5.02
N THR A 74 -10.15 -0.76 5.34
CA THR A 74 -9.46 -0.56 6.62
C THR A 74 -8.84 0.85 6.70
N ILE A 75 -9.11 1.66 7.74
CA ILE A 75 -8.71 3.10 7.86
C ILE A 75 -7.28 3.40 7.35
N PRO A 76 -6.23 2.69 7.80
CA PRO A 76 -4.87 2.89 7.30
C PRO A 76 -4.72 2.88 5.79
N PHE A 77 -5.54 2.10 5.10
CA PHE A 77 -5.48 1.91 3.65
C PHE A 77 -6.59 2.66 2.92
N MET A 78 -7.59 3.20 3.62
CA MET A 78 -8.67 3.96 2.98
C MET A 78 -8.14 5.22 2.27
N SER A 79 -8.70 5.52 1.08
CA SER A 79 -8.39 6.71 0.29
C SER A 79 -8.80 8.01 1.01
N CYS A 80 -8.16 9.12 0.64
CA CYS A 80 -8.49 10.45 1.14
C CYS A 80 -9.96 10.80 0.84
N GLY A 81 -10.45 10.48 -0.35
CA GLY A 81 -11.82 10.77 -0.77
C GLY A 81 -12.87 10.03 0.08
N LEU A 82 -12.61 8.77 0.43
CA LEU A 82 -13.49 8.02 1.33
C LEU A 82 -13.41 8.55 2.76
N LEU A 83 -12.20 8.78 3.28
CA LEU A 83 -12.01 9.33 4.62
C LEU A 83 -12.71 10.69 4.79
N ALA A 84 -12.66 11.55 3.77
CA ALA A 84 -13.32 12.87 3.78
C ALA A 84 -14.84 12.72 3.90
N GLN A 85 -15.45 11.83 3.12
CA GLN A 85 -16.89 11.55 3.20
C GLN A 85 -17.29 11.02 4.58
N LEU A 86 -16.46 10.15 5.18
CA LEU A 86 -16.71 9.64 6.52
C LEU A 86 -16.56 10.72 7.59
N SER A 87 -15.55 11.59 7.46
CA SER A 87 -15.30 12.74 8.35
C SER A 87 -16.48 13.72 8.32
N ASP A 88 -16.93 14.12 7.13
CA ASP A 88 -18.08 15.01 6.95
C ASP A 88 -19.35 14.41 7.55
N ALA A 89 -19.55 13.10 7.34
CA ALA A 89 -20.66 12.37 7.90
C ALA A 89 -20.60 12.34 9.45
N GLN A 90 -19.42 12.12 10.04
CA GLN A 90 -19.21 12.16 11.49
C GLN A 90 -19.49 13.55 12.07
N GLN A 91 -18.97 14.60 11.44
CA GLN A 91 -19.19 15.99 11.88
C GLN A 91 -20.67 16.37 11.83
N ALA A 92 -21.41 15.84 10.86
CA ALA A 92 -22.86 16.05 10.80
C ALA A 92 -23.61 15.44 12.00
N VAL A 93 -23.12 14.34 12.60
CA VAL A 93 -23.69 13.77 13.85
C VAL A 93 -23.37 14.67 15.04
N LEU A 94 -22.14 15.16 15.13
CA LEU A 94 -21.74 16.13 16.16
C LEU A 94 -22.56 17.43 16.06
N GLY A 95 -22.91 17.83 14.83
CA GLY A 95 -23.85 18.93 14.54
C GLY A 95 -25.34 18.59 14.77
N GLY A 96 -25.66 17.45 15.40
CA GLY A 96 -27.01 17.09 15.82
C GLY A 96 -27.83 16.24 14.84
N LYS A 97 -27.25 15.77 13.72
CA LYS A 97 -27.98 14.81 12.85
C LYS A 97 -28.04 13.45 13.51
N LYS A 98 -29.22 12.82 13.46
CA LYS A 98 -29.41 11.46 14.00
C LYS A 98 -28.59 10.44 13.19
N PRO A 99 -27.78 9.58 13.85
CA PRO A 99 -27.09 8.52 13.16
C PRO A 99 -28.11 7.51 12.59
N LYS A 100 -27.79 6.99 11.41
CA LYS A 100 -28.59 5.96 10.71
C LYS A 100 -27.88 4.61 10.66
N TYR A 101 -26.54 4.61 10.66
CA TYR A 101 -25.72 3.42 10.53
C TYR A 101 -24.57 3.45 11.53
N ILE A 102 -24.02 2.28 11.80
CA ILE A 102 -22.85 2.09 12.65
C ILE A 102 -21.78 1.39 11.81
N LEU A 103 -20.64 2.04 11.67
CA LEU A 103 -19.46 1.49 11.02
C LEU A 103 -18.48 1.01 12.09
N LYS A 104 -18.09 -0.27 12.03
CA LYS A 104 -17.03 -0.81 12.88
C LYS A 104 -15.70 -0.64 12.15
N MET A 105 -14.79 0.08 12.78
CA MET A 105 -13.41 0.24 12.36
C MET A 105 -12.50 -0.55 13.31
N SER A 106 -11.26 -0.84 12.91
CA SER A 106 -10.33 -1.73 13.62
C SER A 106 -10.18 -1.43 15.13
N SER A 107 -10.30 -0.16 15.51
CA SER A 107 -10.16 0.29 16.91
C SER A 107 -11.39 1.01 17.47
N ASN A 108 -12.40 1.35 16.66
CA ASN A 108 -13.51 2.22 17.08
C ASN A 108 -14.82 1.92 16.35
N THR A 109 -15.93 2.22 17.01
CA THR A 109 -17.27 2.15 16.41
C THR A 109 -17.75 3.56 16.10
N LEU A 110 -18.06 3.83 14.83
CA LEU A 110 -18.46 5.15 14.36
C LEU A 110 -19.93 5.16 13.97
N ALA A 111 -20.73 5.99 14.66
CA ALA A 111 -22.12 6.21 14.30
C ALA A 111 -22.20 7.29 13.23
N LEU A 112 -22.80 6.97 12.08
CA LEU A 112 -22.86 7.85 10.91
C LEU A 112 -24.30 8.12 10.47
N PRO A 113 -24.62 9.34 9.99
CA PRO A 113 -25.95 9.70 9.51
C PRO A 113 -26.15 9.31 8.04
N VAL A 114 -25.07 8.87 7.37
CA VAL A 114 -25.06 8.40 5.98
C VAL A 114 -25.11 6.88 5.93
N SER A 115 -25.72 6.38 4.86
CA SER A 115 -25.84 4.95 4.58
C SER A 115 -24.94 4.50 3.44
N HIS A 116 -24.40 5.45 2.68
CA HIS A 116 -23.63 5.20 1.48
C HIS A 116 -22.44 6.14 1.37
N VAL A 117 -21.44 5.71 0.62
CA VAL A 117 -20.30 6.50 0.17
C VAL A 117 -20.22 6.46 -1.36
N ILE A 118 -19.62 7.49 -1.94
CA ILE A 118 -19.20 7.51 -3.34
C ILE A 118 -17.81 6.88 -3.39
N GLN A 119 -17.65 5.84 -4.20
CA GLN A 119 -16.38 5.14 -4.36
C GLN A 119 -16.17 4.74 -5.81
N CYS A 120 -14.93 4.80 -6.27
CA CYS A 120 -14.54 4.41 -7.62
C CYS A 120 -13.27 3.55 -7.59
N PHE A 121 -12.81 3.15 -8.77
CA PHE A 121 -11.62 2.29 -8.88
C PHE A 121 -10.33 2.98 -8.44
N SER A 122 -10.25 4.32 -8.51
CA SER A 122 -9.04 5.03 -8.09
C SER A 122 -8.85 5.00 -6.57
N ASP A 123 -9.93 4.79 -5.79
CA ASP A 123 -9.84 4.57 -4.35
C ASP A 123 -9.08 3.27 -4.03
N ASP A 124 -9.30 2.22 -4.84
CA ASP A 124 -8.58 0.93 -4.70
C ASP A 124 -7.09 1.08 -5.08
N LEU A 125 -6.76 1.98 -6.02
CA LEU A 125 -5.38 2.31 -6.41
C LEU A 125 -4.65 3.13 -5.34
N GLU A 126 -5.32 4.11 -4.74
CA GLU A 126 -4.78 4.88 -3.61
C GLU A 126 -4.58 3.99 -2.38
N SER A 127 -5.50 3.06 -2.15
CA SER A 127 -5.37 2.08 -1.06
C SER A 127 -4.13 1.18 -1.25
N LEU A 128 -3.85 0.77 -2.49
CA LEU A 128 -2.65 -0.01 -2.80
C LEU A 128 -1.36 0.78 -2.57
N PHE A 129 -1.37 2.10 -2.82
CA PHE A 129 -0.25 2.97 -2.46
C PHE A 129 0.01 2.98 -0.96
N PHE A 130 -1.04 3.06 -0.12
CA PHE A 130 -0.86 3.00 1.33
C PHE A 130 -0.34 1.65 1.81
N ILE A 131 -0.73 0.53 1.17
CA ILE A 131 -0.12 -0.79 1.42
C ILE A 131 1.38 -0.78 1.08
N PHE A 132 1.74 -0.21 -0.07
CA PHE A 132 3.12 -0.08 -0.50
C PHE A 132 3.97 0.69 0.52
N ILE A 133 3.50 1.86 0.96
CA ILE A 133 4.17 2.67 1.99
C ILE A 133 4.26 1.93 3.32
N TRP A 134 3.17 1.29 3.74
CA TRP A 134 3.13 0.52 4.98
C TRP A 134 4.25 -0.51 5.00
N ILE A 135 4.45 -1.24 3.89
CA ILE A 135 5.50 -2.24 3.76
C ILE A 135 6.89 -1.59 3.82
N CYS A 136 7.11 -0.51 3.08
CA CYS A 136 8.39 0.19 3.00
C CYS A 136 8.88 0.78 4.35
N ILE A 137 7.95 1.10 5.26
CA ILE A 137 8.25 1.67 6.58
C ILE A 137 8.31 0.59 7.67
N LYS A 138 7.36 -0.35 7.68
CA LYS A 138 7.17 -1.26 8.82
C LYS A 138 8.02 -2.54 8.75
N PHE A 139 8.69 -2.81 7.64
CA PHE A 139 9.46 -4.03 7.45
C PHE A 139 10.93 -3.71 7.18
N CYS A 140 11.84 -4.56 7.65
CA CYS A 140 13.29 -4.33 7.55
C CYS A 140 13.97 -5.11 6.42
N GLY A 141 13.23 -5.82 5.58
CA GLY A 141 13.80 -6.59 4.47
C GLY A 141 12.84 -7.58 3.84
N SER A 142 13.40 -8.45 2.99
CA SER A 142 12.69 -9.60 2.46
C SER A 142 12.28 -10.56 3.57
N HIS A 143 11.26 -11.38 3.30
CA HIS A 143 10.67 -12.36 4.23
C HIS A 143 9.89 -11.77 5.42
N GLY A 144 9.70 -10.45 5.49
CA GLY A 144 8.68 -9.85 6.36
C GLY A 144 9.04 -9.73 7.82
N GLN A 145 10.32 -9.54 8.09
CA GLN A 145 10.75 -9.11 9.40
C GLN A 145 10.24 -7.70 9.67
N VAL A 146 9.52 -7.54 10.77
CA VAL A 146 9.02 -6.24 11.24
C VAL A 146 10.20 -5.39 11.71
N HIS A 147 10.21 -4.13 11.29
CA HIS A 147 11.18 -3.16 11.73
C HIS A 147 10.84 -2.71 13.16
N GLN A 148 11.56 -3.28 14.12
CA GLN A 148 11.30 -3.13 15.57
C GLN A 148 11.30 -1.66 16.02
N ASP A 149 12.18 -0.83 15.47
CA ASP A 149 12.34 0.57 15.90
C ASP A 149 11.17 1.47 15.45
N MET A 150 10.32 0.99 14.52
CA MET A 150 9.16 1.70 13.98
C MET A 150 7.85 1.16 14.54
N ILE A 151 7.89 0.40 15.64
CA ILE A 151 6.70 -0.03 16.37
C ILE A 151 6.22 1.12 17.26
N GLY A 152 5.05 1.68 16.93
CA GLY A 152 4.37 2.67 17.78
C GLY A 152 4.78 4.12 17.57
N ASN A 153 5.70 4.41 16.64
CA ASN A 153 6.20 5.77 16.38
C ASN A 153 6.36 6.10 14.88
N SER A 154 5.66 5.38 14.00
CA SER A 154 5.74 5.59 12.55
C SER A 154 4.50 6.30 11.98
N ILE A 155 4.61 6.83 10.76
CA ILE A 155 3.47 7.33 9.95
C ILE A 155 2.31 6.32 9.90
N PRO A 156 2.55 5.04 9.57
CA PRO A 156 1.53 3.98 9.63
C PRO A 156 0.83 3.86 11.00
N ASP A 157 1.55 3.99 12.11
CA ASP A 157 0.94 3.95 13.44
C ASP A 157 0.05 5.17 13.70
N ARG A 158 0.42 6.34 13.19
CA ARG A 158 -0.42 7.54 13.26
C ARG A 158 -1.73 7.35 12.52
N TRP A 159 -1.71 6.77 11.31
CA TRP A 159 -2.93 6.48 10.53
C TRP A 159 -3.91 5.55 11.25
N ASN A 160 -3.42 4.70 12.15
CA ASN A 160 -4.27 3.81 12.95
C ASN A 160 -4.92 4.48 14.16
N ASN A 161 -4.30 5.54 14.69
CA ASN A 161 -4.64 6.12 15.98
C ASN A 161 -5.27 7.51 15.88
N MET A 162 -5.19 8.15 14.72
CA MET A 162 -5.80 9.45 14.45
C MET A 162 -7.31 9.34 14.23
N ASP A 163 -8.04 10.40 14.56
CA ASP A 163 -9.42 10.58 14.13
C ASP A 163 -9.51 10.76 12.59
N LEU A 164 -10.73 10.72 12.04
CA LEU A 164 -10.94 10.80 10.60
C LEU A 164 -10.50 12.14 10.00
N GLU A 165 -10.78 13.26 10.67
CA GLU A 165 -10.44 14.60 10.19
C GLU A 165 -8.91 14.75 10.11
N SER A 166 -8.22 14.33 11.16
CA SER A 166 -6.76 14.27 11.21
C SER A 166 -6.19 13.35 10.13
N CYS A 167 -6.80 12.17 9.90
CA CYS A 167 -6.37 11.25 8.84
C CYS A 167 -6.49 11.88 7.44
N VAL A 168 -7.59 12.58 7.15
CA VAL A 168 -7.82 13.26 5.86
C VAL A 168 -6.75 14.32 5.64
N ALA A 169 -6.55 15.21 6.61
CA ALA A 169 -5.57 16.29 6.51
C ALA A 169 -4.15 15.72 6.31
N PHE A 170 -3.80 14.71 7.11
CA PHE A 170 -2.47 14.13 7.07
C PHE A 170 -2.19 13.39 5.76
N LYS A 171 -3.12 12.54 5.29
CA LYS A 171 -2.96 11.80 4.04
C LYS A 171 -2.98 12.70 2.81
N GLY A 172 -3.89 13.68 2.77
CA GLY A 172 -3.97 14.65 1.67
C GLY A 172 -2.67 15.45 1.52
N ASN A 173 -2.01 15.80 2.63
CA ASN A 173 -0.76 16.55 2.58
C ASN A 173 0.39 15.78 1.93
N PHE A 174 0.46 14.44 2.02
CA PHE A 174 1.51 13.66 1.33
C PHE A 174 1.52 13.90 -0.18
N PHE A 175 0.35 14.11 -0.75
CA PHE A 175 0.20 14.32 -2.18
C PHE A 175 0.32 15.81 -2.54
N ALA A 176 -0.09 16.71 -1.65
CA ALA A 176 -0.10 18.15 -1.90
C ALA A 176 1.24 18.86 -1.64
N THR A 177 2.07 18.37 -0.71
CA THR A 177 3.18 19.15 -0.14
C THR A 177 4.52 18.41 -0.17
N LYS A 178 5.58 19.11 -0.61
CA LYS A 178 6.92 18.52 -0.75
C LYS A 178 7.55 18.12 0.58
N LYS A 179 7.25 18.88 1.65
CA LYS A 179 7.80 18.64 2.98
C LYS A 179 7.28 17.31 3.54
N GLU A 180 5.99 17.05 3.38
CA GLU A 180 5.34 15.84 3.89
C GLU A 180 5.71 14.62 3.03
N GLU A 181 5.90 14.79 1.71
CA GLU A 181 6.56 13.78 0.86
C GLU A 181 7.96 13.43 1.39
N CYS A 182 8.78 14.42 1.79
CA CYS A 182 10.09 14.15 2.39
C CYS A 182 9.95 13.39 3.72
N CYS A 183 9.05 13.80 4.61
CA CYS A 183 8.82 13.08 5.88
C CYS A 183 8.42 11.61 5.65
N LEU A 184 7.63 11.33 4.60
CA LEU A 184 7.30 9.97 4.21
C LEU A 184 8.53 9.18 3.78
N VAL A 185 9.36 9.78 2.93
CA VAL A 185 10.58 9.17 2.40
C VAL A 185 11.63 8.94 3.49
N ASP A 186 11.73 9.83 4.47
CA ASP A 186 12.68 9.73 5.58
C ASP A 186 12.40 8.53 6.51
N GLU A 187 11.14 8.07 6.56
CA GLU A 187 10.75 6.88 7.33
C GLU A 187 10.92 5.56 6.54
N ILE A 188 11.25 5.62 5.24
CA ILE A 188 11.45 4.42 4.42
C ILE A 188 12.72 3.70 4.88
N HIS A 189 12.59 2.40 5.18
CA HIS A 189 13.72 1.60 5.61
C HIS A 189 14.82 1.54 4.52
N PRO A 190 16.12 1.60 4.86
CA PRO A 190 17.21 1.61 3.88
C PRO A 190 17.21 0.46 2.86
N TYR A 191 16.61 -0.68 3.21
CA TYR A 191 16.38 -1.79 2.29
C TYR A 191 15.55 -1.40 1.05
N PHE A 192 14.59 -0.49 1.20
CA PHE A 192 13.69 -0.04 0.13
C PHE A 192 14.13 1.28 -0.51
N LYS A 193 15.37 1.74 -0.28
CA LYS A 193 15.86 3.02 -0.82
C LYS A 193 15.71 3.12 -2.35
N ASP A 194 15.84 2.01 -3.06
CA ASP A 194 15.74 1.94 -4.52
C ASP A 194 14.29 2.16 -4.99
N LEU A 195 13.30 2.08 -4.10
CA LEU A 195 11.88 2.35 -4.35
C LEU A 195 11.47 3.80 -3.97
N ILE A 196 12.41 4.64 -3.49
CA ILE A 196 12.14 6.06 -3.22
C ILE A 196 11.69 6.80 -4.50
N PRO A 197 12.34 6.61 -5.68
CA PRO A 197 11.85 7.23 -6.91
C PRO A 197 10.41 6.83 -7.26
N LEU A 198 10.10 5.54 -7.14
CA LEU A 198 8.74 5.02 -7.32
C LEU A 198 7.74 5.70 -6.38
N THR A 199 8.12 5.87 -5.10
CA THR A 199 7.28 6.54 -4.10
C THR A 199 6.90 7.96 -4.53
N LYS A 200 7.89 8.76 -4.97
CA LYS A 200 7.69 10.16 -5.37
C LYS A 200 6.83 10.29 -6.62
N GLU A 201 7.08 9.45 -7.61
CA GLU A 201 6.30 9.44 -8.85
C GLU A 201 4.86 8.96 -8.59
N TRP A 202 4.66 7.99 -7.69
CA TRP A 202 3.31 7.55 -7.28
C TRP A 202 2.56 8.64 -6.52
N CYS A 203 3.20 9.33 -5.57
CA CYS A 203 2.61 10.50 -4.91
C CYS A 203 2.18 11.56 -5.92
N THR A 204 3.02 11.84 -6.92
CA THR A 204 2.71 12.79 -7.99
C THR A 204 1.50 12.35 -8.81
N ALA A 205 1.40 11.05 -9.14
CA ALA A 205 0.26 10.49 -9.87
C ALA A 205 -1.06 10.57 -9.09
N LEU A 206 -1.00 10.57 -7.75
CA LEU A 206 -2.17 10.64 -6.87
C LEU A 206 -2.52 12.07 -6.39
N LYS A 207 -1.74 13.09 -6.79
CA LYS A 207 -1.88 14.47 -6.30
C LYS A 207 -3.29 15.04 -6.38
N ASP A 208 -3.93 14.85 -7.52
CA ASP A 208 -5.26 15.37 -7.81
C ASP A 208 -6.27 14.21 -7.92
N ASN A 209 -6.06 13.09 -7.22
CA ASN A 209 -6.87 11.86 -7.41
C ASN A 209 -8.36 12.06 -7.07
N MET A 210 -8.68 13.00 -6.18
CA MET A 210 -10.06 13.31 -5.80
C MET A 210 -10.80 14.06 -6.90
N GLU A 211 -10.12 14.96 -7.63
CA GLU A 211 -10.68 15.72 -8.74
C GLU A 211 -10.55 15.00 -10.08
N ASN A 212 -9.42 14.32 -10.27
CA ASN A 212 -8.99 13.64 -11.49
C ASN A 212 -8.51 12.21 -11.14
N PRO A 213 -9.43 11.24 -11.04
CA PRO A 213 -9.12 9.86 -10.70
C PRO A 213 -7.98 9.27 -11.54
N VAL A 214 -6.94 8.75 -10.88
CA VAL A 214 -5.79 8.16 -11.56
C VAL A 214 -6.20 6.91 -12.34
N SER A 215 -5.68 6.76 -13.56
CA SER A 215 -6.01 5.61 -14.41
C SER A 215 -5.16 4.37 -14.08
N PHE A 216 -5.69 3.18 -14.36
CA PHE A 216 -4.93 1.93 -14.31
C PHE A 216 -3.66 1.99 -15.17
N ASN A 217 -3.76 2.53 -16.38
CA ASN A 217 -2.62 2.63 -17.30
C ASN A 217 -1.49 3.48 -16.74
N THR A 218 -1.82 4.58 -16.06
CA THR A 218 -0.83 5.45 -15.39
C THR A 218 -0.03 4.67 -14.35
N ILE A 219 -0.73 3.96 -13.45
CA ILE A 219 -0.09 3.19 -12.38
C ILE A 219 0.66 1.96 -12.93
N LEU A 220 0.12 1.27 -13.93
CA LEU A 220 0.80 0.14 -14.57
C LEU A 220 2.09 0.57 -15.26
N THR A 221 2.07 1.69 -15.99
CA THR A 221 3.26 2.24 -16.66
C THR A 221 4.32 2.61 -15.64
N LEU A 222 3.92 3.27 -14.55
CA LEU A 222 4.78 3.60 -13.43
C LEU A 222 5.46 2.35 -12.86
N LEU A 223 4.66 1.35 -12.44
CA LEU A 223 5.18 0.13 -11.82
C LEU A 223 6.10 -0.67 -12.76
N ASN A 224 5.74 -0.80 -14.04
CA ASN A 224 6.59 -1.49 -15.02
C ASN A 224 7.92 -0.78 -15.21
N THR A 225 7.92 0.56 -15.30
CA THR A 225 9.16 1.35 -15.47
C THR A 225 10.15 1.13 -14.34
N HIS A 226 9.68 1.02 -13.09
CA HIS A 226 10.55 0.73 -11.95
C HIS A 226 10.91 -0.75 -11.85
N LEU A 227 9.99 -1.66 -12.23
CA LEU A 227 10.24 -3.10 -12.24
C LEU A 227 11.38 -3.47 -13.19
N ASP A 228 11.46 -2.85 -14.36
CA ASP A 228 12.49 -3.10 -15.37
C ASP A 228 13.89 -2.65 -14.92
N ARG A 229 13.95 -1.71 -13.97
CA ARG A 229 15.22 -1.20 -13.39
C ARG A 229 15.73 -2.05 -12.24
N LEU A 230 14.90 -2.92 -11.66
CA LEU A 230 15.28 -3.74 -10.52
C LEU A 230 16.07 -4.98 -10.99
N PRO A 231 17.15 -5.34 -10.27
CA PRO A 231 17.98 -6.49 -10.60
C PRO A 231 17.19 -7.80 -10.57
N ASP A 232 17.52 -8.73 -11.46
CA ASP A 232 16.89 -10.04 -11.49
C ASP A 232 17.30 -10.90 -10.29
N ASP A 233 16.36 -11.75 -9.86
CA ASP A 233 16.54 -12.63 -8.69
C ASP A 233 17.79 -13.52 -8.82
N GLU A 234 18.12 -13.98 -10.03
CA GLU A 234 19.32 -14.80 -10.29
C GLU A 234 20.63 -14.03 -10.12
N GLU A 235 20.67 -12.77 -10.54
CA GLU A 235 21.87 -11.93 -10.46
C GLU A 235 22.17 -11.56 -9.00
N LEU A 236 21.12 -11.30 -8.21
CA LEU A 236 21.22 -11.03 -6.77
C LEU A 236 21.65 -12.28 -5.99
N ILE A 237 21.06 -13.45 -6.28
CA ILE A 237 21.46 -14.73 -5.67
C ILE A 237 22.90 -15.09 -6.05
N SER A 238 23.30 -14.87 -7.30
CA SER A 238 24.68 -15.09 -7.78
C SER A 238 25.67 -14.15 -7.08
N THR A 239 25.32 -12.86 -6.95
CA THR A 239 26.13 -11.85 -6.27
C THR A 239 26.27 -12.17 -4.78
N VAL A 240 25.18 -12.53 -4.09
CA VAL A 240 25.21 -12.94 -2.68
C VAL A 240 26.03 -14.22 -2.47
N LYS A 241 25.90 -15.22 -3.36
CA LYS A 241 26.75 -16.43 -3.33
C LYS A 241 28.22 -16.08 -3.49
N THR A 242 28.53 -15.19 -4.42
CA THR A 242 29.91 -14.75 -4.70
C THR A 242 30.49 -13.99 -3.52
N LEU A 243 29.74 -13.05 -2.93
CA LEU A 243 30.15 -12.30 -1.75
C LEU A 243 30.37 -13.20 -0.52
N ARG A 244 29.49 -14.18 -0.28
CA ARG A 244 29.68 -15.17 0.80
C ARG A 244 30.93 -16.02 0.59
N LYS A 245 31.21 -16.45 -0.64
CA LYS A 245 32.45 -17.16 -0.99
C LYS A 245 33.68 -16.31 -0.71
N SER A 246 33.68 -15.04 -1.14
CA SER A 246 34.79 -14.12 -0.91
C SER A 246 35.02 -13.83 0.57
N ALA A 247 33.94 -13.66 1.35
CA ALA A 247 34.01 -13.45 2.79
C ALA A 247 34.61 -14.66 3.52
N ALA A 248 34.22 -15.89 3.16
CA ALA A 248 34.77 -17.13 3.73
C ALA A 248 36.28 -17.30 3.43
N ILE A 249 36.72 -16.92 2.22
CA ILE A 249 38.14 -16.96 1.85
C ILE A 249 38.96 -15.95 2.68
N LEU A 250 38.40 -14.77 2.96
CA LEU A 250 39.04 -13.77 3.80
C LEU A 250 39.16 -14.23 5.26
N THR A 251 38.14 -14.90 5.80
CA THR A 251 38.20 -15.43 7.18
C THR A 251 39.26 -16.53 7.31
N ASP A 252 39.30 -17.46 6.36
CA ASP A 252 40.28 -18.57 6.36
C ASP A 252 41.75 -18.08 6.21
N ARG A 253 41.96 -16.94 5.52
CA ARG A 253 43.29 -16.30 5.42
C ARG A 253 43.71 -15.60 6.71
N VAL A 254 42.78 -14.95 7.41
CA VAL A 254 43.05 -14.25 8.67
C VAL A 254 43.38 -15.25 9.78
N GLU A 255 42.66 -16.38 9.85
CA GLU A 255 42.93 -17.44 10.83
C GLU A 255 44.29 -18.11 10.61
N LYS A 256 44.70 -18.32 9.36
CA LYS A 256 46.03 -18.88 9.03
C LYS A 256 47.20 -17.93 9.32
N HIS A 257 46.99 -16.62 9.29
CA HIS A 257 48.02 -15.63 9.67
C HIS A 257 48.08 -15.40 11.19
N ALA A 258 46.99 -15.64 11.93
CA ALA A 258 46.98 -15.53 13.39
C ALA A 258 47.61 -16.76 14.10
N ALA A 259 47.79 -17.87 13.39
CA ALA A 259 48.34 -19.11 13.89
C ALA A 259 49.85 -19.31 13.57
N SER A 260 50.52 -18.31 12.97
CA SER A 260 51.97 -18.27 12.70
C SER A 260 52.67 -17.23 13.56
#